data_AF-A0A3N0V203-F1
#
_entry.id   AF-A0A3N0V203-F1
#
_cell.length_a   1.000
_cell.length_b   1.000
_cell.length_c   1.000
_cell.angle_alpha   90.00
_cell.angle_beta   90.00
_cell.angle_gamma   90.00
#
_symmetry.space_group_name_H-M   'P 1'
#
loop_
_entity.id
_entity.type
_entity.pdbx_description
1 polymer ?
#
loop_
_entity_poly.entity_id
_entity_poly.type
_entity_poly.pdbx_seq_one_letter_code
_entity_poly.pdbx_strand_id
1 'polypeptide(L)' 'MRQRLPLIVVTLLSLSGCTAEQIYASSQPARLKDCERLPRAEREACLNVERETYSEREKRTAQ' A
#
# COMPACT_ATOMS: atom_id res chain seq x y z
N MET A 1 31.25 -35.82 -6.13
CA MET A 1 31.48 -34.41 -6.51
C MET A 1 30.42 -33.56 -5.82
N ARG A 2 30.81 -32.74 -4.85
CA ARG A 2 29.90 -31.92 -4.02
C ARG A 2 29.40 -30.74 -4.84
N GLN A 3 28.14 -30.79 -5.29
CA GLN A 3 27.44 -29.64 -5.86
C GLN A 3 27.30 -28.57 -4.76
N ARG A 4 28.08 -27.51 -4.89
CA ARG A 4 27.88 -26.26 -4.15
C ARG A 4 27.24 -25.25 -5.12
N LEU A 5 26.29 -24.49 -4.59
CA LEU A 5 25.49 -23.42 -5.20
C LEU A 5 24.19 -23.88 -5.91
N PRO A 6 23.05 -23.21 -5.61
CA PRO A 6 22.98 -21.74 -5.63
C PRO A 6 22.32 -21.12 -4.38
N LEU A 7 23.16 -20.61 -3.48
CA LEU A 7 22.74 -19.71 -2.40
C LEU A 7 22.45 -18.27 -2.92
N ILE A 8 22.74 -18.00 -4.20
CA ILE A 8 22.68 -16.68 -4.83
C ILE A 8 21.23 -16.29 -5.24
N VAL A 9 20.32 -17.25 -5.42
CA VAL A 9 18.96 -16.95 -5.88
C VAL A 9 18.10 -16.33 -4.77
N VAL A 10 18.37 -16.65 -3.50
CA VAL A 10 17.58 -16.17 -2.35
C VAL A 10 17.86 -14.70 -2.04
N THR A 11 19.07 -14.19 -2.32
CA THR A 11 19.45 -12.80 -2.01
C THR A 11 18.82 -11.74 -2.92
N LEU A 12 18.30 -12.12 -4.10
CA LEU A 12 17.68 -11.20 -5.05
C LEU A 12 16.24 -10.81 -4.68
N LEU A 13 15.57 -11.54 -3.79
CA LEU A 13 14.22 -11.23 -3.32
C LEU A 13 14.17 -10.10 -2.27
N SER A 14 15.33 -9.70 -1.74
CA SER A 14 15.44 -8.73 -0.64
C SER A 14 15.37 -7.26 -1.08
N LEU A 15 15.46 -6.97 -2.38
CA LEU A 15 15.59 -5.60 -2.90
C LEU A 15 14.28 -5.02 -3.48
N SER A 16 13.20 -5.79 -3.48
CA SER A 16 11.87 -5.37 -3.92
C SER A 16 10.88 -5.24 -2.74
N GLY A 17 11.37 -4.78 -1.60
CA GLY A 17 10.50 -4.34 -0.51
C GLY A 17 9.88 -3.00 -0.89
N CYS A 18 8.69 -3.00 -1.48
CA CYS A 18 7.91 -1.78 -1.63
C CYS A 18 7.75 -1.16 -0.24
N THR A 19 8.07 0.12 -0.09
CA THR A 19 7.85 0.80 1.19
C THR A 19 6.35 0.79 1.51
N ALA A 20 5.98 0.79 2.79
CA ALA A 20 4.56 0.83 3.18
C ALA A 20 3.82 2.03 2.55
N GLU A 21 4.53 3.14 2.34
CA GLU A 21 4.06 4.30 1.58
C GLU A 21 3.81 3.99 0.10
N GLN A 22 4.73 3.28 -0.58
CA GLN A 22 4.52 2.86 -1.98
C GLN A 22 3.35 1.88 -2.12
N ILE A 23 3.19 0.95 -1.17
CA ILE A 23 2.05 0.02 -1.13
C ILE A 23 0.76 0.81 -0.93
N TYR A 24 0.77 1.78 -0.02
CA TYR A 24 -0.38 2.65 0.22
C TYR A 24 -0.72 3.49 -1.01
N ALA A 25 0.26 4.15 -1.64
CA ALA A 25 0.08 4.94 -2.85
C ALA A 25 -0.43 4.09 -4.01
N SER A 26 0.07 2.87 -4.20
CA SER A 26 -0.38 1.97 -5.27
C SER A 26 -1.84 1.52 -5.12
N SER A 27 -2.33 1.43 -3.88
CA SER A 27 -3.69 0.99 -3.57
C SER A 27 -4.69 2.14 -3.42
N GLN A 28 -4.23 3.39 -3.32
CA GLN A 28 -5.07 4.57 -3.17
C GLN A 28 -6.04 4.80 -4.35
N PRO A 29 -5.65 4.63 -5.63
CA PRO A 29 -6.57 4.80 -6.76
C PRO A 29 -7.76 3.84 -6.74
N ALA A 30 -7.54 2.59 -6.29
CA ALA A 30 -8.60 1.60 -6.18
C ALA A 30 -9.64 2.01 -5.12
N ARG A 31 -9.16 2.46 -3.95
CA ARG A 31 -10.00 2.92 -2.84
C ARG A 31 -10.80 4.18 -3.20
N LEU A 32 -10.18 5.14 -3.91
CA LEU A 32 -10.90 6.31 -4.43
C LEU A 32 -12.01 5.92 -5.41
N LYS A 33 -11.75 4.96 -6.30
CA LYS A 33 -12.75 4.43 -7.23
C LYS A 33 -13.89 3.71 -6.51
N ASP A 34 -13.59 3.03 -5.41
CA ASP A 34 -14.63 2.40 -4.57
C ASP A 34 -15.50 3.46 -3.89
N CYS A 35 -14.92 4.57 -3.41
CA CYS A 35 -15.70 5.71 -2.89
C CYS A 35 -16.66 6.29 -3.94
N GLU A 36 -16.27 6.35 -5.22
CA GLU A 36 -17.14 6.85 -6.30
C GLU A 36 -18.39 5.99 -6.52
N ARG A 37 -18.36 4.72 -6.12
CA ARG A 37 -19.51 3.80 -6.20
C ARG A 37 -20.55 4.05 -5.10
N LEU A 38 -20.17 4.77 -4.04
CA LEU A 38 -21.06 5.06 -2.92
C LEU A 38 -22.13 6.12 -3.28
N PRO A 39 -23.28 6.09 -2.58
CA PRO A 39 -24.27 7.17 -2.63
C PRO A 39 -23.64 8.52 -2.28
N ARG A 40 -24.21 9.60 -2.82
CA ARG A 40 -23.63 10.95 -2.70
C ARG A 40 -23.34 11.38 -1.26
N ALA A 41 -24.20 10.99 -0.32
CA ALA A 41 -24.06 11.31 1.10
C ALA A 41 -22.80 10.68 1.75
N GLU A 42 -22.41 9.49 1.30
CA GLU A 42 -21.29 8.72 1.88
C GLU A 42 -20.00 8.90 1.07
N ARG A 43 -20.14 9.24 -0.21
CA ARG A 43 -19.03 9.44 -1.14
C ARG A 43 -18.07 10.53 -0.68
N GLU A 44 -18.57 11.69 -0.29
CA GLU A 44 -17.70 12.81 0.13
C GLU A 44 -16.93 12.47 1.41
N ALA A 45 -17.58 11.83 2.37
CA ALA A 45 -16.92 11.35 3.59
C ALA A 45 -15.82 10.31 3.27
N CYS A 46 -16.13 9.34 2.40
CA CYS A 46 -15.16 8.33 1.96
C CYS A 46 -13.96 8.95 1.23
N LEU A 47 -14.21 9.85 0.27
CA LEU A 47 -13.14 10.54 -0.47
C LEU A 47 -12.27 11.39 0.46
N ASN A 48 -12.84 11.99 1.49
CA ASN A 48 -12.07 12.79 2.45
C ASN A 48 -11.10 11.91 3.25
N VAL A 49 -11.52 10.71 3.65
CA VAL A 49 -10.66 9.74 4.36
C VAL A 49 -9.60 9.14 3.43
N GLU A 50 -9.97 8.73 2.22
CA GLU A 50 -9.05 8.04 1.30
C GLU A 50 -8.04 8.99 0.61
N ARG A 51 -8.29 10.31 0.63
CA ARG A 51 -7.33 11.34 0.18
C ARG A 51 -6.25 11.66 1.22
N GLU A 52 -6.35 11.14 2.44
CA GLU A 52 -5.32 11.34 3.46
C GLU A 52 -3.95 10.85 2.97
N THR A 53 -2.88 11.54 3.36
CA THR A 53 -1.52 11.07 3.06
C THR A 53 -1.20 9.86 3.91
N TYR A 54 -0.23 9.04 3.48
CA TYR A 54 0.24 7.89 4.25
C TYR A 54 0.63 8.28 5.69
N SER A 55 1.32 9.42 5.84
CA SER A 55 1.72 9.96 7.14
C SER A 55 0.55 10.33 8.07
N GLU A 56 -0.52 10.90 7.53
CA GLU A 56 -1.72 11.24 8.32
C GLU A 56 -2.48 9.98 8.76
N ARG A 57 -2.55 8.97 7.88
CA ARG A 57 -3.08 7.65 8.25
C ARG A 57 -2.26 6.99 9.35
N GLU A 58 -0.94 7.01 9.22
CA GLU A 58 -0.04 6.37 10.20
C GLU A 58 -0.21 6.96 11.59
N LYS A 59 -0.30 8.31 11.69
CA LYS A 59 -0.60 9.02 12.94
C LYS A 59 -1.93 8.62 13.55
N ARG A 60 -2.97 8.43 12.73
CA ARG A 60 -4.30 7.98 13.19
C ARG A 60 -4.27 6.54 13.70
N THR A 61 -3.55 5.64 13.03
CA THR A 61 -3.47 4.21 13.43
C THR A 61 -2.52 3.94 14.59
N ALA A 62 -1.65 4.89 14.93
CA ALA A 62 -0.72 4.79 16.06
C ALA A 62 -1.32 5.26 17.41
N GLN A 63 -2.58 5.69 17.42
CA GLN A 63 -3.37 6.04 18.61
C GLN A 63 -4.28 4.88 19.02
#